data_AF-A0A420M564-F1
#
_entry.id   AF-A0A420M564-F1
#
_cell.length_a   1.000
_cell.length_b   1.000
_cell.length_c   1.000
_cell.angle_alpha   90.00
_cell.angle_beta   90.00
_cell.angle_gamma   90.00
#
_symmetry.space_group_name_H-M   'P 1'
#
loop_
_entity.id
_entity.type
_entity.pdbx_description
1 polymer ?
#
loop_
_entity_poly.entity_id
_entity_poly.type
_entity_poly.pdbx_seq_one_letter_code
_entity_poly.pdbx_strand_id
1 'polypeptide(L)'
;LEGLKAALNLRELATQNIFICLDNLAAATCLRGTPSESSQNVFLEFQALTTSHGAIQVRWVPGHSNIPGNEQADKLAKAASSLPEPEGAQPTLAYLRRIARQKPKEAFQAWWSTSAPEQYKRLNLKATTGCPPELSLPRAALHHLLAARSLHGDFAAYHERFDHSDARLVCSCNRRKAPDHIFYCRKVPPRHRMRLAPSPNAAVNLAIGRDFTKFTELSKASAFFGKICPRY
;
A
#
# COMPACT_ATOMS: atom_id res chain seq x y z
N LEU A 1 -21.30 -24.32 9.00
CA LEU A 1 -22.64 -24.53 9.59
C LEU A 1 -23.48 -25.47 8.76
N GLU A 2 -23.81 -25.12 7.51
CA GLU A 2 -24.62 -25.99 6.62
C GLU A 2 -24.03 -27.40 6.44
N GLY A 3 -22.72 -27.52 6.26
CA GLY A 3 -22.06 -28.85 6.23
C GLY A 3 -22.25 -29.66 7.52
N LEU A 4 -22.30 -29.01 8.68
CA LEU A 4 -22.58 -29.69 9.95
C LEU A 4 -24.06 -30.10 10.04
N LYS A 5 -24.99 -29.22 9.67
CA LYS A 5 -26.43 -29.54 9.61
C LYS A 5 -26.70 -30.73 8.70
N ALA A 6 -26.07 -30.74 7.52
CA ALA A 6 -26.17 -31.85 6.57
C ALA A 6 -25.64 -33.16 7.18
N ALA A 7 -24.50 -33.13 7.87
CA ALA A 7 -23.95 -34.30 8.55
C ALA A 7 -24.86 -34.81 9.68
N LEU A 8 -25.44 -33.92 10.49
CA LEU A 8 -26.35 -34.28 11.58
C LEU A 8 -27.67 -34.88 11.09
N ASN A 9 -28.11 -34.55 9.87
CA ASN A 9 -29.30 -35.13 9.25
C ASN A 9 -29.08 -36.57 8.72
N LEU A 10 -27.84 -37.06 8.69
CA LEU A 10 -27.55 -38.44 8.32
C LEU A 10 -27.79 -39.34 9.53
N ARG A 11 -28.81 -40.22 9.45
CA ARG A 11 -29.23 -41.15 10.52
C ARG A 11 -28.09 -41.98 11.12
N GLU A 12 -27.06 -42.29 10.32
CA GLU A 12 -25.90 -43.09 10.72
C GLU A 12 -24.92 -42.33 11.63
N LEU A 13 -24.95 -40.99 11.62
CA LEU A 13 -24.02 -40.13 12.36
C LEU A 13 -24.59 -39.63 13.69
N ALA A 14 -25.88 -39.86 13.97
CA ALA A 14 -26.57 -39.34 15.17
C ALA A 14 -25.98 -39.81 16.51
N THR A 15 -25.15 -40.86 16.50
CA THR A 15 -24.47 -41.41 17.69
C THR A 15 -22.94 -41.48 17.54
N GLN A 16 -22.39 -40.99 16.42
CA GLN A 16 -20.96 -41.11 16.11
C GLN A 16 -20.18 -39.84 16.48
N ASN A 17 -18.90 -40.01 16.79
CA ASN A 17 -18.00 -38.87 16.95
C ASN A 17 -17.77 -38.15 15.61
N ILE A 18 -18.14 -36.88 15.51
CA ILE A 18 -17.95 -36.07 14.31
C ILE A 18 -16.68 -35.22 14.48
N PHE A 19 -15.76 -35.34 13.52
CA PHE A 19 -14.56 -34.49 13.45
C PHE A 19 -14.74 -33.46 12.33
N ILE A 20 -14.64 -32.18 12.70
CA ILE A 20 -14.71 -31.06 11.77
C ILE A 20 -13.30 -30.51 11.59
N CYS A 21 -12.71 -30.75 10.42
CA CYS A 21 -11.40 -30.23 10.06
C CYS A 21 -11.54 -28.91 9.29
N LEU A 22 -10.83 -27.87 9.72
CA LEU A 22 -10.83 -26.55 9.11
C LEU A 22 -9.41 -26.07 8.81
N ASP A 23 -9.20 -25.47 7.66
CA ASP A 23 -7.93 -24.87 7.24
C ASP A 23 -7.74 -23.44 7.75
N ASN A 24 -8.84 -22.74 8.02
CA ASN A 24 -8.83 -21.41 8.61
C ASN A 24 -8.64 -21.48 10.13
N LEU A 25 -7.42 -21.18 10.58
CA LEU A 25 -7.06 -21.19 12.00
C LEU A 25 -7.93 -20.24 12.84
N ALA A 26 -8.29 -19.07 12.31
CA ALA A 26 -9.13 -18.12 13.03
C ALA A 26 -10.55 -18.67 13.25
N ALA A 27 -11.13 -19.31 12.23
CA ALA A 27 -12.44 -19.96 12.34
C ALA A 27 -12.40 -21.15 13.31
N ALA A 28 -11.39 -22.04 13.19
CA ALA A 28 -11.20 -23.17 14.09
C ALA A 28 -10.98 -22.75 15.56
N THR A 29 -10.35 -21.59 15.78
CA THR A 29 -10.14 -21.03 17.11
C THR A 29 -11.42 -20.42 17.68
N CYS A 30 -12.16 -19.64 16.87
CA CYS A 30 -13.46 -19.09 17.27
C CYS A 30 -14.48 -20.20 17.63
N LEU A 31 -14.55 -21.27 16.84
CA LEU A 31 -15.50 -22.36 17.12
C LEU A 31 -15.17 -23.15 18.39
N ARG A 32 -13.90 -23.15 18.83
CA ARG A 32 -13.46 -23.78 20.09
C ARG A 32 -13.54 -22.85 21.30
N GLY A 33 -13.75 -21.55 21.10
CA GLY A 33 -13.63 -20.53 22.13
C GLY A 33 -14.69 -19.44 22.01
N THR A 34 -14.28 -18.18 22.16
CA THR A 34 -15.19 -17.03 22.13
C THR A 34 -15.59 -16.68 20.69
N PRO A 35 -16.88 -16.42 20.41
CA PRO A 35 -17.37 -16.09 19.07
C PRO A 35 -16.78 -14.76 18.56
N SER A 36 -16.55 -14.65 17.25
CA SER A 36 -16.02 -13.42 16.66
C SER A 36 -17.02 -12.27 16.66
N GLU A 37 -16.52 -11.03 16.66
CA GLU A 37 -17.31 -9.80 16.50
C GLU A 37 -18.22 -9.79 15.25
N SER A 38 -17.85 -10.52 14.20
CA SER A 38 -18.66 -10.71 12.99
C SER A 38 -19.26 -12.11 12.93
N SER A 39 -20.38 -12.29 12.22
CA SER A 39 -21.02 -13.61 12.00
C SER A 39 -21.43 -14.34 13.30
N GLN A 40 -21.65 -13.60 14.39
CA GLN A 40 -21.98 -14.13 15.72
C GLN A 40 -23.12 -15.16 15.68
N ASN A 41 -24.19 -14.88 14.93
CA ASN A 41 -25.33 -15.79 14.84
C ASN A 41 -24.93 -17.18 14.31
N VAL A 42 -24.08 -17.24 13.28
CA VAL A 42 -23.60 -18.50 12.69
C VAL A 42 -22.72 -19.27 13.68
N PHE A 43 -21.90 -18.56 14.46
CA PHE A 43 -21.07 -19.18 15.51
C PHE A 43 -21.90 -19.69 16.68
N LEU A 44 -22.88 -18.92 17.15
CA LEU A 44 -23.78 -19.31 18.23
C LEU A 44 -24.64 -20.52 17.83
N GLU A 45 -25.18 -20.50 16.61
CA GLU A 45 -25.95 -21.64 16.07
C GLU A 45 -25.08 -22.89 15.95
N PHE A 46 -23.83 -22.74 15.48
CA PHE A 46 -22.88 -23.85 15.46
C PHE A 46 -22.61 -24.39 16.87
N GLN A 47 -22.36 -23.52 17.84
CA GLN A 47 -22.10 -23.92 19.23
C GLN A 47 -23.30 -24.63 19.85
N ALA A 48 -24.52 -24.17 19.55
CA ALA A 48 -25.75 -24.83 19.95
C ALA A 48 -25.84 -26.26 19.39
N LEU A 49 -25.58 -26.44 18.09
CA LEU A 49 -25.55 -27.75 17.44
C LEU A 49 -24.46 -28.67 18.01
N THR A 50 -23.27 -28.13 18.30
CA THR A 50 -22.21 -28.92 18.94
C THR A 50 -22.58 -29.36 20.35
N THR A 51 -23.26 -28.48 21.09
CA THR A 51 -23.71 -28.77 22.46
C THR A 51 -24.82 -29.81 22.47
N SER A 52 -25.78 -29.73 21.55
CA SER A 52 -26.90 -30.69 21.47
C SER A 52 -26.46 -32.10 21.09
N HIS A 53 -25.42 -32.24 20.26
CA HIS A 53 -24.90 -33.54 19.86
C HIS A 53 -23.89 -34.12 20.87
N GLY A 54 -23.11 -33.27 21.56
CA GLY A 54 -22.14 -33.66 22.58
C GLY A 54 -20.84 -34.33 22.08
N ALA A 55 -20.88 -34.95 20.89
CA ALA A 55 -19.77 -35.72 20.32
C ALA A 55 -19.13 -35.06 19.06
N ILE A 56 -18.93 -33.74 19.06
CA ILE A 56 -18.35 -33.00 17.93
C ILE A 56 -16.99 -32.39 18.32
N GLN A 57 -15.93 -32.65 17.54
CA GLN A 57 -14.59 -32.08 17.75
C GLN A 57 -14.14 -31.24 16.56
N VAL A 58 -13.74 -29.99 16.81
CA VAL A 58 -13.16 -29.10 15.78
C VAL A 58 -11.64 -29.20 15.82
N ARG A 59 -11.01 -29.48 14.67
CA ARG A 59 -9.56 -29.55 14.48
C ARG A 59 -9.12 -28.59 13.39
N TRP A 60 -7.99 -27.92 13.63
CA TRP A 60 -7.32 -27.18 12.58
C TRP A 60 -6.42 -28.13 11.78
N VAL A 61 -6.43 -27.99 10.46
CA VAL A 61 -5.52 -28.68 9.52
C VAL A 61 -4.82 -27.63 8.66
N PRO A 62 -3.60 -27.87 8.17
CA PRO A 62 -2.96 -26.92 7.27
C PRO A 62 -3.62 -26.93 5.88
N GLY A 63 -3.93 -25.74 5.36
CA GLY A 63 -4.42 -25.57 3.98
C GLY A 63 -3.32 -25.86 2.95
N HIS A 64 -3.71 -26.16 1.71
CA HIS A 64 -2.82 -26.39 0.55
C HIS A 64 -1.68 -27.39 0.80
N SER A 65 -1.91 -28.35 1.68
CA SER A 65 -0.92 -29.34 2.12
C SER A 65 -1.19 -30.74 1.53
N ASN A 66 -1.94 -30.81 0.42
CA ASN A 66 -2.30 -32.06 -0.26
C ASN A 66 -3.08 -33.06 0.61
N ILE A 67 -3.84 -32.58 1.61
CA ILE A 67 -4.75 -33.42 2.40
C ILE A 67 -6.01 -33.65 1.55
N PRO A 68 -6.29 -34.87 1.05
CA PRO A 68 -7.29 -35.08 0.00
C PRO A 68 -8.67 -34.53 0.33
N GLY A 69 -9.14 -34.73 1.57
CA GLY A 69 -10.43 -34.22 2.03
C GLY A 69 -10.50 -32.70 2.11
N ASN A 70 -9.42 -32.03 2.54
CA ASN A 70 -9.36 -30.57 2.58
C ASN A 70 -9.34 -29.98 1.17
N GLU A 71 -8.51 -30.53 0.28
CA GLU A 71 -8.44 -30.09 -1.12
C GLU A 71 -9.78 -30.29 -1.86
N GLN A 72 -10.50 -31.37 -1.56
CA GLN A 72 -11.85 -31.59 -2.09
C GLN A 72 -12.84 -30.56 -1.56
N ALA A 73 -12.81 -30.29 -0.25
CA ALA A 73 -13.66 -29.26 0.36
C ALA A 73 -13.37 -27.86 -0.22
N ASP A 74 -12.10 -27.49 -0.41
CA ASP A 74 -11.68 -26.23 -1.01
C ASP A 74 -12.15 -26.09 -2.46
N LYS A 75 -12.01 -27.15 -3.26
CA LYS A 75 -12.51 -27.17 -4.65
C LYS A 75 -14.03 -26.94 -4.70
N LEU A 76 -14.78 -27.61 -3.82
CA LEU A 76 -16.23 -27.45 -3.74
C LEU A 76 -16.62 -26.05 -3.26
N ALA A 77 -15.95 -25.53 -2.22
CA ALA A 77 -16.19 -24.17 -1.73
C ALA A 77 -15.89 -23.11 -2.79
N LYS A 78 -14.80 -23.29 -3.56
CA LYS A 78 -14.43 -22.40 -4.67
C LYS A 78 -15.45 -22.45 -5.81
N ALA A 79 -15.93 -23.65 -6.17
CA ALA A 79 -16.99 -23.80 -7.16
C ALA A 79 -18.29 -23.11 -6.70
N ALA A 80 -18.67 -23.30 -5.43
CA ALA A 80 -19.84 -22.64 -4.85
C ALA A 80 -19.70 -21.10 -4.84
N SER A 81 -18.51 -20.55 -4.59
CA SER A 81 -18.27 -19.10 -4.61
C SER A 81 -18.45 -18.45 -5.98
N SER A 82 -18.52 -19.25 -7.06
CA SER A 82 -18.74 -18.76 -8.42
C SER A 82 -20.22 -18.84 -8.83
N LEU A 83 -21.09 -19.41 -7.99
CA LEU A 83 -22.52 -19.43 -8.23
C LEU A 83 -23.12 -18.03 -7.98
N PRO A 84 -24.23 -17.67 -8.64
CA PRO A 84 -24.94 -16.43 -8.35
C PRO A 84 -25.34 -16.38 -6.87
N GLU A 85 -25.16 -15.22 -6.25
CA GLU A 85 -25.64 -14.99 -4.89
C GLU A 85 -27.17 -15.15 -4.84
N PRO A 86 -27.72 -15.73 -3.76
CA PRO A 86 -29.16 -15.83 -3.57
C PRO A 86 -29.84 -14.46 -3.63
N GLU A 87 -31.07 -14.44 -4.15
CA GLU A 87 -31.88 -13.22 -4.21
C GLU A 87 -32.09 -12.65 -2.79
N GLY A 88 -31.68 -11.40 -2.56
CA GLY A 88 -31.78 -10.74 -1.25
C GLY A 88 -30.60 -10.97 -0.29
N ALA A 89 -29.52 -11.63 -0.72
CA ALA A 89 -28.31 -11.79 0.09
C ALA A 89 -27.74 -10.43 0.50
N GLN A 90 -27.63 -10.20 1.82
CA GLN A 90 -27.04 -8.99 2.37
C GLN A 90 -25.51 -9.12 2.40
N PRO A 91 -24.77 -8.09 1.95
CA PRO A 91 -23.31 -8.11 2.02
C PRO A 91 -22.83 -8.18 3.46
N THR A 92 -21.80 -8.99 3.70
CA THR A 92 -21.20 -9.12 5.04
C THR A 92 -20.59 -7.79 5.50
N LEU A 93 -20.55 -7.55 6.82
CA LEU A 93 -19.89 -6.38 7.39
C LEU A 93 -18.41 -6.28 6.96
N ALA A 94 -17.72 -7.41 6.82
CA ALA A 94 -16.35 -7.47 6.32
C ALA A 94 -16.24 -6.96 4.88
N TYR A 95 -17.17 -7.36 4.00
CA TYR A 95 -17.25 -6.86 2.63
C TYR A 95 -17.51 -5.35 2.61
N LEU A 96 -18.50 -4.87 3.37
CA LEU A 96 -18.83 -3.45 3.45
C LEU A 96 -17.65 -2.61 3.93
N ARG A 97 -16.94 -3.06 4.98
CA ARG A 97 -15.71 -2.41 5.47
C ARG A 97 -14.61 -2.37 4.40
N ARG A 98 -14.45 -3.45 3.62
CA ARG A 98 -13.49 -3.50 2.51
C ARG A 98 -13.83 -2.46 1.44
N ILE A 99 -15.09 -2.40 1.00
CA ILE A 99 -15.55 -1.43 0.01
C ILE A 99 -15.40 0.00 0.53
N ALA A 100 -15.77 0.27 1.78
CA ALA A 100 -15.62 1.58 2.40
C ALA A 100 -14.15 2.06 2.44
N ARG A 101 -13.19 1.14 2.64
CA ARG A 101 -11.75 1.46 2.59
C ARG A 101 -11.21 1.60 1.16
N GLN A 102 -11.82 0.92 0.20
CA GLN A 102 -11.36 0.87 -1.18
C GLN A 102 -11.82 2.08 -1.99
N LYS A 103 -13.10 2.47 -1.86
CA LYS A 103 -13.71 3.57 -2.63
C LYS A 103 -12.92 4.89 -2.55
N PRO A 104 -12.47 5.38 -1.37
CA PRO A 104 -11.69 6.61 -1.30
C PRO A 104 -10.34 6.50 -2.01
N LYS A 105 -9.70 5.33 -1.99
CA LYS A 105 -8.40 5.11 -2.66
C LYS A 105 -8.56 5.19 -4.18
N GLU A 106 -9.59 4.56 -4.71
CA GLU A 106 -9.91 4.59 -6.15
C GLU A 106 -10.30 5.99 -6.60
N ALA A 107 -11.16 6.68 -5.85
CA ALA A 107 -11.54 8.06 -6.12
C ALA A 107 -10.32 8.99 -6.13
N PHE A 108 -9.42 8.85 -5.15
CA PHE A 108 -8.19 9.63 -5.11
C PHE A 108 -7.25 9.34 -6.28
N GLN A 109 -7.09 8.05 -6.67
CA GLN A 109 -6.27 7.68 -7.81
C GLN A 109 -6.84 8.19 -9.13
N ALA A 110 -8.16 8.16 -9.31
CA ALA A 110 -8.85 8.71 -10.47
C ALA A 110 -8.75 10.24 -10.54
N TRP A 111 -8.87 10.92 -9.40
CA TRP A 111 -8.64 12.37 -9.33
C TRP A 111 -7.19 12.74 -9.65
N TRP A 112 -6.22 12.00 -9.12
CA TRP A 112 -4.79 12.28 -9.35
C TRP A 112 -4.39 12.12 -10.82
N SER A 113 -4.92 11.12 -11.54
CA SER A 113 -4.58 10.91 -12.94
C SER A 113 -4.98 12.09 -13.83
N THR A 114 -6.08 12.77 -13.50
CA THR A 114 -6.56 13.95 -14.23
C THR A 114 -5.93 15.25 -13.73
N SER A 115 -5.86 15.42 -12.40
CA SER A 115 -5.57 16.70 -11.75
C SER A 115 -4.11 16.88 -11.31
N ALA A 116 -3.26 15.86 -11.43
CA ALA A 116 -1.85 15.99 -11.03
C ALA A 116 -1.14 17.12 -11.80
N PRO A 117 -0.33 17.96 -11.10
CA PRO A 117 0.49 18.96 -11.76
C PRO A 117 1.41 18.32 -12.82
N GLU A 118 1.63 19.03 -13.93
CA GLU A 118 2.44 18.52 -15.04
C GLU A 118 3.84 18.08 -14.60
N GLN A 119 4.44 18.81 -13.66
CA GLN A 119 5.72 18.44 -13.07
C GLN A 119 5.66 17.09 -12.36
N TYR A 120 4.59 16.79 -11.62
CA TYR A 120 4.44 15.52 -10.91
C TYR A 120 4.18 14.35 -11.88
N LYS A 121 3.47 14.60 -12.98
CA LYS A 121 3.31 13.65 -14.10
C LYS A 121 4.66 13.30 -14.72
N ARG A 122 5.48 14.32 -15.02
CA ARG A 122 6.85 14.16 -15.57
C ARG A 122 7.78 13.38 -14.64
N LEU A 123 7.66 13.58 -13.33
CA LEU A 123 8.42 12.85 -12.30
C LEU A 123 7.86 11.45 -12.00
N ASN A 124 6.77 11.07 -12.66
CA ASN A 124 6.09 9.79 -12.51
C ASN A 124 5.67 9.49 -11.06
N LEU A 125 5.29 10.51 -10.30
CA LEU A 125 4.85 10.37 -8.91
C LEU A 125 3.44 9.77 -8.86
N LYS A 126 3.32 8.64 -8.18
CA LYS A 126 2.03 7.94 -8.04
C LYS A 126 1.20 8.57 -6.93
N ALA A 127 -0.12 8.54 -7.10
CA ALA A 127 -1.06 8.74 -6.00
C ALA A 127 -0.79 7.70 -4.90
N THR A 128 -0.63 8.16 -3.67
CA THR A 128 -0.65 7.29 -2.50
C THR A 128 -1.57 7.86 -1.44
N THR A 129 -2.36 6.99 -0.83
CA THR A 129 -3.16 7.31 0.38
C THR A 129 -2.43 6.91 1.66
N GLY A 130 -1.28 6.25 1.54
CA GLY A 130 -0.41 5.89 2.66
C GLY A 130 0.70 6.92 2.90
N CYS A 131 1.49 6.69 3.95
CA CYS A 131 2.68 7.48 4.25
C CYS A 131 3.78 7.18 3.20
N PRO A 132 4.18 8.15 2.36
CA PRO A 132 5.20 7.90 1.36
C PRO A 132 6.59 7.79 2.01
N PRO A 133 7.49 6.97 1.44
CA PRO A 133 8.79 6.66 2.05
C PRO A 133 9.68 7.89 2.25
N GLU A 134 9.56 8.93 1.42
CA GLU A 134 10.31 10.18 1.59
C GLU A 134 10.02 10.90 2.92
N LEU A 135 8.90 10.65 3.59
CA LEU A 135 8.63 11.25 4.91
C LEU A 135 9.55 10.73 6.01
N SER A 136 10.28 9.64 5.77
CA SER A 136 11.35 9.16 6.66
C SER A 136 12.65 9.99 6.56
N LEU A 137 12.77 10.85 5.56
CA LEU A 137 13.97 11.67 5.36
C LEU A 137 14.13 12.72 6.47
N PRO A 138 15.37 13.11 6.82
CA PRO A 138 15.61 14.28 7.64
C PRO A 138 14.95 15.53 7.05
N ARG A 139 14.39 16.39 7.90
CA ARG A 139 13.62 17.59 7.52
C ARG A 139 14.26 18.43 6.42
N ALA A 140 15.58 18.67 6.51
CA ALA A 140 16.31 19.47 5.51
C ALA A 140 16.33 18.80 4.13
N ALA A 141 16.59 17.49 4.06
CA ALA A 141 16.60 16.73 2.81
C ALA A 141 15.20 16.66 2.19
N LEU A 142 14.18 16.40 3.03
CA LEU A 142 12.79 16.41 2.60
C LEU A 142 12.37 17.77 2.02
N HIS A 143 12.76 18.87 2.69
CA HIS A 143 12.48 20.22 2.21
C HIS A 143 13.03 20.46 0.79
N HIS A 144 14.29 20.11 0.52
CA HIS A 144 14.88 20.31 -0.79
C HIS A 144 14.28 19.41 -1.87
N LEU A 145 13.93 18.16 -1.53
CA LEU A 145 13.26 17.24 -2.44
C LEU A 145 11.87 17.77 -2.82
N LEU A 146 11.07 18.19 -1.83
CA LEU A 146 9.73 18.74 -2.07
C LEU A 146 9.80 20.03 -2.88
N ALA A 147 10.74 20.92 -2.57
CA ALA A 147 10.97 22.12 -3.35
C ALA A 147 11.28 21.79 -4.83
N ALA A 148 12.17 20.82 -5.08
CA ALA A 148 12.51 20.41 -6.45
C ALA A 148 11.32 19.79 -7.20
N ARG A 149 10.44 19.06 -6.49
CA ARG A 149 9.22 18.45 -7.06
C ARG A 149 8.12 19.48 -7.35
N SER A 150 7.92 20.44 -6.46
CA SER A 150 6.88 21.48 -6.58
C SER A 150 7.32 22.69 -7.39
N LEU A 151 8.62 22.83 -7.66
CA LEU A 151 9.24 24.05 -8.20
C LEU A 151 9.12 25.25 -7.25
N HIS A 152 8.67 25.05 -6.01
CA HIS A 152 8.50 26.09 -5.00
C HIS A 152 9.66 26.03 -4.02
N GLY A 153 10.77 26.64 -4.42
CA GLY A 153 12.00 26.69 -3.64
C GLY A 153 12.85 27.87 -4.05
N ASP A 154 14.09 27.85 -3.61
CA ASP A 154 15.10 28.83 -3.99
C ASP A 154 15.60 28.58 -5.43
N PHE A 155 14.73 28.89 -6.37
CA PHE A 155 14.95 28.77 -7.81
C PHE A 155 14.66 30.09 -8.49
N ALA A 156 15.43 30.44 -9.51
CA ALA A 156 15.31 31.73 -10.18
C ALA A 156 13.90 31.96 -10.73
N ALA A 157 13.32 30.94 -11.39
CA ALA A 157 11.98 31.02 -11.97
C ALA A 157 10.88 31.22 -10.91
N TYR A 158 11.07 30.70 -9.69
CA TYR A 158 10.12 30.93 -8.60
C TYR A 158 10.22 32.37 -8.09
N HIS A 159 11.43 32.85 -7.81
CA HIS A 159 11.63 34.21 -7.30
C HIS A 159 11.19 35.30 -8.28
N GLU A 160 11.45 35.12 -9.57
CA GLU A 160 10.99 36.07 -10.60
C GLU A 160 9.46 36.08 -10.75
N ARG A 161 8.82 34.91 -10.69
CA ARG A 161 7.35 34.82 -10.77
C ARG A 161 6.65 35.57 -9.63
N PHE A 162 7.28 35.63 -8.47
CA PHE A 162 6.74 36.26 -7.27
C PHE A 162 7.42 37.59 -6.92
N ASP A 163 8.27 38.11 -7.80
CA ASP A 163 8.97 39.40 -7.66
C ASP A 163 9.75 39.58 -6.34
N HIS A 164 10.50 38.54 -5.94
CA HIS A 164 11.38 38.63 -4.78
C HIS A 164 12.67 39.39 -5.12
N SER A 165 12.81 40.63 -4.64
CA SER A 165 13.90 41.55 -4.98
C SER A 165 15.24 41.23 -4.31
N ASP A 166 15.22 40.54 -3.17
CA ASP A 166 16.39 40.17 -2.37
C ASP A 166 16.96 38.79 -2.74
N ALA A 167 16.27 38.03 -3.60
CA ALA A 167 16.59 36.65 -3.87
C ALA A 167 17.82 36.47 -4.78
N ARG A 168 18.71 35.57 -4.38
CA ARG A 168 19.87 35.22 -5.21
C ARG A 168 19.49 34.23 -6.31
N LEU A 169 19.29 34.72 -7.54
CA LEU A 169 18.87 33.90 -8.69
C LEU A 169 19.95 32.93 -9.23
N VAL A 170 21.21 33.13 -8.87
CA VAL A 170 22.35 32.34 -9.37
C VAL A 170 23.09 31.59 -8.27
N CYS A 171 23.48 30.36 -8.59
CA CYS A 171 24.39 29.55 -7.78
C CYS A 171 25.78 30.20 -7.71
N SER A 172 26.60 29.83 -6.72
CA SER A 172 28.00 30.28 -6.65
C SER A 172 28.84 29.84 -7.86
N CYS A 173 28.34 28.94 -8.71
CA CYS A 173 28.96 28.59 -9.98
C CYS A 173 28.57 29.53 -11.14
N ASN A 174 27.84 30.61 -10.88
CA ASN A 174 27.31 31.61 -11.81
C ASN A 174 26.31 31.05 -12.85
N ARG A 175 25.69 29.91 -12.57
CA ARG A 175 24.53 29.42 -13.33
C ARG A 175 23.25 29.68 -12.57
N ARG A 176 22.17 29.85 -13.32
CA ARG A 176 20.81 30.05 -12.83
C ARG A 176 20.37 28.89 -11.92
N LYS A 177 19.76 29.22 -10.78
CA LYS A 177 19.22 28.21 -9.85
C LYS A 177 17.98 27.55 -10.46
N ALA A 178 18.02 26.22 -10.56
CA ALA A 178 16.94 25.39 -11.06
C ALA A 178 16.88 24.08 -10.25
N PRO A 179 15.73 23.37 -10.22
CA PRO A 179 15.57 22.11 -9.48
C PRO A 179 16.60 21.03 -9.83
N ASP A 180 17.01 20.98 -11.09
CA ASP A 180 17.97 20.04 -11.66
C ASP A 180 19.42 20.54 -11.63
N HIS A 181 19.66 21.78 -11.19
CA HIS A 181 20.99 22.39 -11.23
C HIS A 181 22.06 21.59 -10.47
N ILE A 182 21.67 20.90 -9.40
CA ILE A 182 22.56 20.03 -8.62
C ILE A 182 23.26 18.96 -9.48
N PHE A 183 22.60 18.44 -10.50
CA PHE A 183 23.15 17.41 -11.39
C PHE A 183 24.17 17.96 -12.40
N TYR A 184 24.11 19.26 -12.69
CA TYR A 184 24.91 19.93 -13.72
C TYR A 184 25.91 20.95 -13.17
N CYS A 185 25.92 21.17 -11.86
CA CYS A 185 26.76 22.20 -11.26
C CYS A 185 28.24 21.83 -11.33
N ARG A 186 29.04 22.70 -11.97
CA ARG A 186 30.49 22.50 -12.13
C ARG A 186 31.26 22.45 -10.80
N LYS A 187 30.71 23.05 -9.74
CA LYS A 187 31.29 23.04 -8.39
C LYS A 187 31.02 21.74 -7.63
N VAL A 188 30.14 20.86 -8.13
CA VAL A 188 29.98 19.51 -7.58
C VAL A 188 31.19 18.66 -8.02
N PRO A 189 31.94 18.06 -7.08
CA PRO A 189 33.11 17.25 -7.40
C PRO A 189 32.75 16.07 -8.31
N PRO A 190 33.58 15.74 -9.33
CA PRO A 190 33.30 14.66 -10.27
C PRO A 190 32.93 13.32 -9.62
N ARG A 191 33.59 12.96 -8.51
CA ARG A 191 33.32 11.73 -7.75
C ARG A 191 31.91 11.61 -7.16
N HIS A 192 31.21 12.73 -6.99
CA HIS A 192 29.85 12.75 -6.46
C HIS A 192 28.80 12.88 -7.58
N ARG A 193 29.20 13.17 -8.82
CA ARG A 193 28.25 13.39 -9.91
C ARG A 193 27.53 12.10 -10.28
N MET A 194 26.20 12.19 -10.38
CA MET A 194 25.38 11.10 -10.88
C MET A 194 25.61 10.89 -12.37
N ARG A 195 25.66 9.64 -12.83
CA ARG A 195 25.68 9.31 -14.27
C ARG A 195 24.32 9.65 -14.88
N LEU A 196 24.33 10.46 -15.93
CA LEU A 196 23.13 10.94 -16.61
C LEU A 196 22.84 10.23 -17.96
N ALA A 197 23.80 9.46 -18.48
CA ALA A 197 23.62 8.69 -19.70
C ALA A 197 22.71 7.46 -19.47
N PRO A 198 21.90 7.04 -20.47
CA PRO A 198 21.82 7.58 -21.83
C PRO A 198 20.90 8.81 -21.97
N SER A 199 19.97 9.02 -21.04
CA SER A 199 19.00 10.13 -21.09
C SER A 199 19.08 10.97 -19.81
N PRO A 200 19.70 12.18 -19.88
CA PRO A 200 19.85 13.04 -18.71
C PRO A 200 18.51 13.41 -18.07
N ASN A 201 17.51 13.75 -18.89
CA ASN A 201 16.18 14.09 -18.40
C ASN A 201 15.52 12.94 -17.66
N ALA A 202 15.63 11.71 -18.18
CA ALA A 202 15.06 10.54 -17.50
C ALA A 202 15.76 10.27 -16.16
N ALA A 203 17.09 10.36 -16.13
CA ALA A 203 17.88 10.14 -14.92
C ALA A 203 17.58 11.19 -13.83
N VAL A 204 17.51 12.46 -14.20
CA VAL A 204 17.15 13.57 -13.29
C VAL A 204 15.72 13.41 -12.79
N ASN A 205 14.75 13.15 -13.68
CA ASN A 205 13.35 12.96 -13.28
C ASN A 205 13.17 11.76 -12.36
N LEU A 206 13.93 10.68 -12.57
CA LEU A 206 13.91 9.52 -11.70
C LEU A 206 14.47 9.88 -10.31
N ALA A 207 15.61 10.58 -10.26
CA ALA A 207 16.26 10.98 -9.02
C ALA A 207 15.47 12.03 -8.22
N ILE A 208 14.74 12.94 -8.85
CA ILE A 208 13.84 13.87 -8.14
C ILE A 208 12.49 13.20 -7.82
N GLY A 209 12.08 12.26 -8.67
CA GLY A 209 10.83 11.51 -8.58
C GLY A 209 10.94 10.29 -7.66
N ARG A 210 10.72 9.10 -8.22
CA ARG A 210 10.58 7.85 -7.45
C ARG A 210 11.85 7.39 -6.75
N ASP A 211 13.03 7.68 -7.31
CA ASP A 211 14.33 7.26 -6.79
C ASP A 211 15.03 8.42 -6.05
N PHE A 212 14.29 9.02 -5.11
CA PHE A 212 14.73 10.23 -4.42
C PHE A 212 15.99 10.05 -3.57
N THR A 213 16.36 8.82 -3.25
CA THR A 213 17.58 8.47 -2.51
C THR A 213 18.80 9.04 -3.23
N LYS A 214 18.89 8.88 -4.57
CA LYS A 214 19.98 9.43 -5.38
C LYS A 214 20.12 10.94 -5.26
N PHE A 215 18.99 11.68 -5.27
CA PHE A 215 19.00 13.12 -5.08
C PHE A 215 19.48 13.49 -3.67
N THR A 216 19.01 12.79 -2.64
CA THR A 216 19.40 13.06 -1.25
C THR A 216 20.86 12.73 -0.97
N GLU A 217 21.37 11.62 -1.51
CA GLU A 217 22.78 11.21 -1.41
C GLU A 217 23.69 12.19 -2.13
N LEU A 218 23.35 12.57 -3.36
CA LEU A 218 24.08 13.59 -4.12
C LEU A 218 24.15 14.91 -3.36
N SER A 219 23.00 15.37 -2.84
CA SER A 219 22.89 16.60 -2.06
C SER A 219 23.76 16.58 -0.81
N LYS A 220 23.71 15.48 -0.05
CA LYS A 220 24.48 15.29 1.17
C LYS A 220 25.98 15.18 0.88
N ALA A 221 26.37 14.32 -0.06
CA ALA A 221 27.77 14.03 -0.37
C ALA A 221 28.52 15.24 -0.93
N SER A 222 27.83 16.08 -1.72
CA SER A 222 28.40 17.31 -2.27
C SER A 222 28.23 18.54 -1.37
N ALA A 223 27.51 18.41 -0.24
CA ALA A 223 27.08 19.52 0.60
C ALA A 223 26.42 20.65 -0.22
N PHE A 224 25.64 20.29 -1.24
CA PHE A 224 25.22 21.21 -2.30
C PHE A 224 24.48 22.44 -1.76
N PHE A 225 23.40 22.22 -1.01
CA PHE A 225 22.58 23.31 -0.45
C PHE A 225 23.20 23.99 0.78
N GLY A 226 24.33 23.49 1.29
CA GLY A 226 25.04 24.11 2.41
C GLY A 226 26.23 24.98 1.98
N LYS A 227 27.00 24.52 0.98
CA LYS A 227 28.28 25.15 0.60
C LYS A 227 28.32 25.65 -0.85
N ILE A 228 27.65 24.98 -1.77
CA ILE A 228 27.77 25.27 -3.22
C ILE A 228 26.66 26.24 -3.66
N CYS A 229 25.42 25.93 -3.33
CA CYS A 229 24.23 26.68 -3.68
C CYS A 229 23.34 26.87 -2.44
N PRO A 230 23.84 27.60 -1.43
CA PRO A 230 23.04 27.94 -0.25
C PRO A 230 21.86 28.85 -0.58
N ARG A 231 20.87 28.81 0.31
CA ARG A 231 19.71 29.69 0.31
C ARG A 231 20.13 31.09 0.72
N TYR A 232 19.82 32.09 -0.10
CA TYR A 232 19.98 33.52 0.18
C TYR A 232 18.84 34.25 -0.51
#